data_AF-A0A453LVK8-F1
#
_entry.id   AF-A0A453LVK8-F1
#
_cell.length_a   1.000
_cell.length_b   1.000
_cell.length_c   1.000
_cell.angle_alpha   90.00
_cell.angle_beta   90.00
_cell.angle_gamma   90.00
#
_symmetry.space_group_name_H-M   'P 1'
#
loop_
_entity.id
_entity.type
_entity.pdbx_description
1 polymer ?
#
loop_
_entity_poly.entity_id
_entity_poly.type
_entity_poly.pdbx_seq_one_letter_code
_entity_poly.pdbx_strand_id
1 'polypeptide(L)'
;RTKRRFIQYMFSCSNPADQVVLDYDYTFTTPYCGSDVVLNQDATQTSLDECSNLCWEDTDDRIDLVALSAKEPILFYDEVILYEDELADSGISFLTARVRVMPTGWFLLLRFWLRVDGALMRLRDTRLHCSFGSKEAKPVVLRELCWREATFAAMSAEGYPSDSAAYADPNLVARKLPVVMQKTQKLKIPS
;
A
#
# COMPACT_ATOMS: atom_id res chain seq x y z
N ARG A 1 4.85 -11.83 -36.58
CA ARG A 1 5.88 -10.78 -36.78
C ARG A 1 5.21 -9.42 -36.63
N THR A 2 4.90 -9.00 -35.41
CA THR A 2 5.75 -8.18 -34.52
C THR A 2 5.26 -6.75 -34.56
N LYS A 3 4.46 -6.41 -33.54
CA LYS A 3 4.48 -5.14 -32.79
C LYS A 3 5.40 -4.07 -33.41
N ARG A 4 4.89 -3.29 -34.35
CA ARG A 4 5.47 -2.00 -34.78
C ARG A 4 4.33 -1.16 -35.29
N ARG A 5 3.70 -0.40 -34.39
CA ARG A 5 2.88 0.81 -34.65
C ARG A 5 2.05 1.16 -33.41
N PHE A 6 2.71 1.35 -32.28
CA PHE A 6 2.19 2.17 -31.19
C PHE A 6 3.44 2.60 -30.42
N ILE A 7 3.54 3.89 -30.07
CA ILE A 7 4.76 4.62 -29.69
C ILE A 7 5.60 5.06 -30.90
N GLN A 8 4.96 5.80 -31.79
CA GLN A 8 5.59 6.96 -32.41
C GLN A 8 4.75 8.15 -31.95
N TYR A 9 5.39 9.25 -31.57
CA TYR A 9 4.83 10.44 -30.91
C TYR A 9 4.85 10.43 -29.37
N MET A 10 6.05 10.56 -28.80
CA MET A 10 6.37 11.72 -27.97
C MET A 10 7.89 11.81 -27.80
N PHE A 11 8.42 13.03 -27.84
CA PHE A 11 9.83 13.45 -27.90
C PHE A 11 10.45 13.51 -29.32
N SER A 12 10.26 14.69 -29.91
CA SER A 12 11.04 15.25 -31.01
C SER A 12 12.49 15.50 -30.57
N CYS A 13 13.44 15.03 -31.38
CA CYS A 13 14.86 15.39 -31.45
C CYS A 13 15.71 15.25 -30.18
N SER A 14 16.47 14.15 -30.07
CA SER A 14 17.86 14.09 -29.58
C SER A 14 18.49 12.73 -29.94
N ASN A 15 19.81 12.67 -30.05
CA ASN A 15 20.65 11.57 -30.58
C ASN A 15 20.16 10.12 -30.30
N PRO A 16 20.23 9.19 -31.27
CA PRO A 16 19.88 7.77 -31.06
C PRO A 16 20.82 7.02 -30.09
N ALA A 17 21.92 7.64 -29.64
CA ALA A 17 22.87 7.08 -28.69
C ALA A 17 22.49 7.35 -27.22
N ASP A 18 21.54 8.25 -26.94
CA ASP A 18 21.11 8.63 -25.58
C ASP A 18 19.71 8.10 -25.23
N GLN A 19 19.22 7.06 -25.92
CA GLN A 19 17.99 6.39 -25.49
C GLN A 19 18.25 5.60 -24.20
N VAL A 20 18.10 6.29 -23.07
CA VAL A 20 17.90 5.66 -21.77
C VAL A 20 16.60 4.88 -21.87
N VAL A 21 16.71 3.56 -22.02
CA VAL A 21 15.57 2.66 -21.87
C VAL A 21 15.18 2.73 -20.40
N LEU A 22 14.12 3.48 -20.10
CA LEU A 22 13.45 3.41 -18.82
C LEU A 22 12.86 2.01 -18.71
N ASP A 23 13.41 1.19 -17.82
CA ASP A 23 12.88 -0.12 -17.43
C ASP A 23 11.65 0.07 -16.52
N TYR A 24 10.70 0.88 -16.99
CA TYR A 24 9.48 1.21 -16.29
C TYR A 24 8.36 0.31 -16.80
N ASP A 25 7.69 -0.38 -15.87
CA ASP A 25 6.68 -1.39 -16.21
C ASP A 25 5.26 -0.82 -16.40
N TYR A 26 5.08 0.50 -16.24
CA TYR A 26 3.79 1.19 -16.34
C TYR A 26 2.70 0.69 -15.38
N THR A 27 3.06 -0.04 -14.32
CA THR A 27 2.08 -0.58 -13.37
C THR A 27 1.82 0.34 -12.18
N PHE A 28 2.58 1.42 -12.04
CA PHE A 28 2.57 2.32 -10.87
C PHE A 28 2.76 1.57 -9.55
N THR A 29 3.45 0.42 -9.56
CA THR A 29 3.72 -0.34 -8.34
C THR A 29 4.57 0.50 -7.38
N THR A 30 4.10 0.67 -6.15
CA THR A 30 4.78 1.49 -5.14
C THR A 30 5.17 0.69 -3.90
N PRO A 31 6.37 0.87 -3.33
CA PRO A 31 6.73 0.36 -2.00
C PRO A 31 6.29 1.31 -0.88
N TYR A 32 5.55 2.39 -1.19
CA TYR A 32 5.15 3.42 -0.25
C TYR A 32 4.41 2.84 0.96
N CYS A 33 4.84 3.25 2.16
CA CYS A 33 4.32 2.78 3.44
C CYS A 33 3.94 3.92 4.39
N GLY A 34 3.70 5.11 3.83
CA GLY A 34 3.49 6.35 4.58
C GLY A 34 4.72 7.25 4.60
N SER A 35 4.51 8.51 4.93
CA SER A 35 5.57 9.50 5.15
C SER A 35 5.52 9.93 6.62
N ASP A 36 6.68 9.91 7.28
CA ASP A 36 6.82 10.35 8.66
C ASP A 36 6.99 11.88 8.68
N VAL A 37 6.11 12.61 9.36
CA VAL A 37 6.20 14.06 9.53
C VAL A 37 6.06 14.39 11.01
N VAL A 38 7.05 15.06 11.59
CA VAL A 38 6.98 15.63 12.94
C VAL A 38 6.72 17.12 12.83
N LEU A 39 5.59 17.57 13.36
CA LEU A 39 5.24 18.99 13.41
C LEU A 39 5.69 19.57 14.75
N ASN A 40 6.79 20.31 14.78
CA ASN A 40 7.19 21.09 15.94
C ASN A 40 6.33 22.37 15.97
N GLN A 41 5.46 22.52 16.98
CA GLN A 41 4.59 23.69 17.10
C GLN A 41 5.35 25.00 17.43
N ASP A 42 6.63 24.90 17.83
CA ASP A 42 7.42 26.05 18.31
C ASP A 42 8.54 26.51 17.36
N ALA A 43 8.71 25.90 16.18
CA ALA A 43 9.77 26.27 15.24
C ALA A 43 9.26 27.27 14.19
N THR A 44 9.55 28.54 14.40
CA THR A 44 9.53 29.57 13.34
C THR A 44 10.28 29.06 12.11
N GLN A 45 9.60 29.13 10.97
CA GLN A 45 10.06 28.77 9.62
C GLN A 45 11.56 29.01 9.41
N THR A 46 12.37 27.97 9.50
CA THR A 46 13.71 27.95 8.89
C THR A 46 14.18 26.51 8.73
N SER A 47 14.39 26.09 7.48
CA SER A 47 14.95 24.81 7.00
C SER A 47 14.09 23.54 7.17
N LEU A 48 13.89 22.86 6.04
CA LEU A 48 13.18 21.58 5.86
C LEU A 48 13.96 20.36 6.39
N ASP A 49 15.01 20.54 7.20
CA ASP A 49 16.06 19.53 7.41
C ASP A 49 16.20 19.00 8.83
N GLU A 50 15.40 19.47 9.80
CA GLU A 50 15.38 18.89 11.15
C GLU A 50 14.03 18.21 11.44
N CYS A 51 13.63 17.26 10.58
CA CYS A 51 12.67 16.23 10.99
C CYS A 51 13.38 15.30 11.97
N SER A 52 13.00 15.36 13.25
CA SER A 52 13.27 14.25 14.18
C SER A 52 12.59 13.00 13.61
N ASN A 53 13.38 12.14 12.97
CA ASN A 53 12.85 10.96 12.28
C ASN A 53 12.15 10.05 13.29
N LEU A 54 10.88 9.74 13.05
CA LEU A 54 10.16 8.72 13.79
C LEU A 54 10.95 7.41 13.74
N CYS A 55 11.25 6.83 14.90
CA CYS A 55 12.07 5.63 14.98
C CYS A 55 11.17 4.38 14.93
N TRP A 56 11.18 3.70 13.80
CA TRP A 56 10.48 2.43 13.60
C TRP A 56 11.42 1.26 13.87
N GLU A 57 11.03 0.38 14.77
CA GLU A 57 11.80 -0.83 15.10
C GLU A 57 11.05 -2.09 14.73
N ASP A 58 11.78 -3.06 14.20
CA ASP A 58 11.22 -4.35 13.84
C ASP A 58 10.75 -5.08 15.12
N THR A 59 9.58 -5.71 15.05
CA THR A 59 8.94 -6.34 16.21
C THR A 59 8.18 -7.59 15.80
N ASP A 60 8.04 -8.52 16.75
CA ASP A 60 7.17 -9.70 16.62
C ASP A 60 5.73 -9.41 17.10
N ASP A 61 5.48 -8.22 17.67
CA ASP A 61 4.13 -7.76 18.01
C ASP A 61 3.25 -7.78 16.75
N ARG A 62 1.97 -8.13 16.89
CA ARG A 62 1.01 -8.16 15.78
C ARG A 62 -0.22 -7.33 16.08
N ILE A 63 -0.79 -6.77 15.03
CA ILE A 63 -2.08 -6.11 15.08
C ILE A 63 -3.15 -7.20 15.25
N ASP A 64 -3.90 -7.14 16.35
CA ASP A 64 -5.02 -8.04 16.57
C ASP A 64 -6.21 -7.66 15.68
N LEU A 65 -6.22 -8.22 14.46
CA LEU A 65 -7.29 -8.02 13.49
C LEU A 65 -8.64 -8.56 14.00
N VAL A 66 -8.64 -9.52 14.93
CA VAL A 66 -9.87 -10.08 15.50
C VAL A 66 -10.48 -9.06 16.46
N ALA A 67 -9.68 -8.48 17.36
CA ALA A 67 -10.13 -7.39 18.21
C ALA A 67 -10.66 -6.20 17.39
N LEU A 68 -9.99 -5.85 16.30
CA LEU A 68 -10.43 -4.79 15.38
C LEU A 68 -11.70 -5.12 14.57
N SER A 69 -12.07 -6.40 14.50
CA SER A 69 -13.34 -6.84 13.91
C SER A 69 -14.50 -6.79 14.91
N ALA A 70 -14.22 -6.59 16.21
CA ALA A 70 -15.24 -6.35 17.20
C ALA A 70 -16.03 -5.08 16.87
N LYS A 71 -17.35 -5.11 17.10
CA LYS A 71 -18.26 -4.00 16.78
C LYS A 71 -18.16 -2.88 17.82
N GLU A 72 -17.00 -2.24 17.93
CA GLU A 72 -16.91 -0.93 18.57
C GLU A 72 -17.60 0.12 17.69
N PRO A 73 -18.21 1.16 18.29
CA PRO A 73 -18.79 2.25 17.52
C PRO A 73 -17.69 2.98 16.75
N ILE A 74 -17.88 3.13 15.44
CA ILE A 74 -16.98 3.92 14.60
C ILE A 74 -17.28 5.39 14.88
N LEU A 75 -16.37 6.08 15.55
CA LEU A 75 -16.48 7.51 15.84
C LEU A 75 -16.17 8.34 14.59
N PHE A 76 -15.27 7.84 13.74
CA PHE A 76 -14.89 8.46 12.48
C PHE A 76 -14.47 7.40 11.46
N TYR A 77 -14.90 7.59 10.21
CA TYR A 77 -14.49 6.81 9.05
C TYR A 77 -14.19 7.78 7.91
N ASP A 78 -13.09 7.54 7.21
CA ASP A 78 -12.85 8.20 5.93
C ASP A 78 -12.06 7.30 4.99
N GLU A 79 -12.22 7.54 3.69
CA GLU A 79 -11.54 6.82 2.62
C GLU A 79 -11.13 7.79 1.52
N VAL A 80 -9.85 7.75 1.17
CA VAL A 80 -9.26 8.58 0.14
C VAL A 80 -8.59 7.71 -0.90
N ILE A 81 -8.91 7.96 -2.18
CA ILE A 81 -8.20 7.39 -3.32
C ILE A 81 -7.01 8.31 -3.61
N LEU A 82 -5.79 7.76 -3.55
CA LEU A 82 -4.56 8.50 -3.83
C LEU A 82 -4.26 8.54 -5.32
N TYR A 83 -4.42 7.41 -6.01
CA TYR A 83 -4.42 7.34 -7.47
C TYR A 83 -5.15 6.09 -7.95
N GLU A 84 -5.57 6.13 -9.22
CA GLU A 84 -6.21 5.05 -9.95
C GLU A 84 -5.83 5.16 -11.43
N ASP A 85 -5.61 4.01 -12.08
CA ASP A 85 -5.29 3.90 -13.50
C ASP A 85 -5.81 2.56 -14.07
N GLU A 86 -6.38 2.58 -15.27
CA GLU A 86 -6.97 1.40 -15.95
C GLU A 86 -5.95 0.66 -16.83
N LEU A 87 -4.67 1.02 -16.77
CA LEU A 87 -3.56 0.38 -17.50
C LEU A 87 -3.82 0.27 -19.01
N ALA A 88 -4.42 1.31 -19.61
CA ALA A 88 -4.89 1.29 -20.99
C ALA A 88 -5.77 0.07 -21.30
N ASP A 89 -6.82 -0.12 -20.50
CA ASP A 89 -7.79 -1.23 -20.55
C ASP A 89 -7.18 -2.63 -20.35
N SER A 90 -5.94 -2.71 -19.86
CA SER A 90 -5.24 -3.99 -19.62
C SER A 90 -5.29 -4.45 -18.16
N GLY A 91 -6.04 -3.74 -17.32
CA GLY A 91 -6.19 -4.09 -15.92
C GLY A 91 -6.57 -2.90 -15.04
N ILE A 92 -6.03 -2.87 -13.83
CA ILE A 92 -6.24 -1.77 -12.89
C ILE A 92 -5.05 -1.64 -11.94
N SER A 93 -4.66 -0.41 -11.64
CA SER A 93 -3.71 -0.05 -10.59
C SER A 93 -4.34 1.03 -9.72
N PHE A 94 -4.50 0.78 -8.42
CA PHE A 94 -5.10 1.77 -7.52
C PHE A 94 -4.52 1.72 -6.12
N LEU A 95 -4.42 2.90 -5.50
CA LEU A 95 -3.94 3.09 -4.14
C LEU A 95 -4.99 3.83 -3.32
N THR A 96 -5.42 3.22 -2.22
CA THR A 96 -6.42 3.78 -1.30
C THR A 96 -5.88 3.85 0.11
N ALA A 97 -6.30 4.87 0.86
CA ALA A 97 -6.06 5.00 2.29
C ALA A 97 -7.42 5.07 3.01
N ARG A 98 -7.65 4.15 3.96
CA ARG A 98 -8.89 4.08 4.76
C ARG A 98 -8.53 4.23 6.23
N VAL A 99 -9.26 5.06 6.95
CA VAL A 99 -9.06 5.27 8.39
C VAL A 99 -10.35 4.98 9.15
N ARG A 100 -10.21 4.35 10.32
CA ARG A 100 -11.30 4.05 11.26
C ARG A 100 -10.84 4.48 12.64
N VAL A 101 -11.61 5.31 13.32
CA VAL A 101 -11.38 5.71 14.71
C VAL A 101 -12.45 5.11 15.60
N MET A 102 -12.02 4.48 16.67
CA MET A 102 -12.83 3.82 17.69
C MET A 102 -12.45 4.40 19.06
N PRO A 103 -13.27 4.20 20.11
CA PRO A 103 -12.94 4.66 21.46
C PRO A 103 -11.60 4.12 21.98
N THR A 104 -11.19 2.92 21.57
CA THR A 104 -9.97 2.24 22.06
C THR A 104 -8.72 2.56 21.23
N GLY A 105 -8.86 3.20 20.08
CA GLY A 105 -7.75 3.42 19.15
C GLY A 105 -8.18 3.78 17.74
N TRP A 106 -7.22 3.80 16.83
CA TRP A 106 -7.49 3.97 15.40
C TRP A 106 -6.76 2.93 14.57
N PHE A 107 -7.32 2.64 13.40
CA PHE A 107 -6.78 1.73 12.40
C PHE A 107 -6.77 2.40 11.03
N LEU A 108 -5.64 2.29 10.34
CA LEU A 108 -5.46 2.77 8.98
C LEU A 108 -5.03 1.61 8.07
N LEU A 109 -5.65 1.51 6.91
CA LEU A 109 -5.27 0.61 5.83
C LEU A 109 -4.91 1.43 4.59
N LEU A 110 -3.62 1.45 4.27
CA LEU A 110 -3.13 1.88 2.96
C LEU A 110 -3.00 0.63 2.09
N ARG A 111 -3.78 0.56 1.01
CA ARG A 111 -3.83 -0.62 0.13
C ARG A 111 -3.56 -0.22 -1.32
N PHE A 112 -2.48 -0.77 -1.84
CA PHE A 112 -2.21 -0.83 -3.27
C PHE A 112 -2.76 -2.13 -3.85
N TRP A 113 -3.57 -2.03 -4.90
CA TRP A 113 -4.02 -3.17 -5.70
C TRP A 113 -3.61 -3.00 -7.15
N LEU A 114 -3.06 -4.07 -7.71
CA LEU A 114 -2.70 -4.18 -9.11
C LEU A 114 -3.25 -5.49 -9.65
N ARG A 115 -3.94 -5.40 -10.78
CA ARG A 115 -4.28 -6.54 -11.62
C ARG A 115 -3.90 -6.19 -13.04
N VAL A 116 -3.05 -7.01 -13.65
CA VAL A 116 -2.79 -6.98 -15.09
C VAL A 116 -3.49 -8.21 -15.66
N ASP A 117 -4.50 -7.98 -16.49
CA ASP A 117 -5.44 -9.01 -16.90
C ASP A 117 -4.73 -10.16 -17.63
N GLY A 118 -4.96 -11.39 -17.15
CA GLY A 118 -4.32 -12.61 -17.65
C GLY A 118 -2.83 -12.76 -17.32
N ALA A 119 -2.20 -11.78 -16.68
CA ALA A 119 -0.78 -11.81 -16.34
C ALA A 119 -0.53 -12.02 -14.84
N LEU A 120 -0.76 -10.99 -14.02
CA LEU A 120 -0.45 -11.03 -12.58
C LEU A 120 -1.41 -10.19 -11.73
N MET A 121 -1.41 -10.50 -10.45
CA MET A 121 -2.07 -9.74 -9.40
C MET A 121 -1.08 -9.45 -8.28
N ARG A 122 -1.11 -8.23 -7.77
CA ARG A 122 -0.26 -7.78 -6.66
C ARG A 122 -1.10 -6.95 -5.70
N LEU A 123 -0.94 -7.26 -4.42
CA LEU A 123 -1.57 -6.54 -3.32
C LEU A 123 -0.49 -6.12 -2.34
N ARG A 124 -0.43 -4.84 -1.98
CA ARG A 124 0.45 -4.34 -0.92
C ARG A 124 -0.38 -3.60 0.10
N ASP A 125 -0.50 -4.18 1.28
CA ASP A 125 -1.15 -3.58 2.42
C ASP A 125 -0.09 -3.00 3.36
N THR A 126 -0.27 -1.74 3.76
CA THR A 126 0.36 -1.17 4.95
C THR A 126 -0.75 -0.85 5.94
N ARG A 127 -0.75 -1.57 7.07
CA ARG A 127 -1.70 -1.37 8.16
C ARG A 127 -1.01 -0.61 9.27
N LEU A 128 -1.64 0.44 9.77
CA LEU A 128 -1.23 1.09 10.99
C LEU A 128 -2.33 0.95 12.03
N HIS A 129 -1.95 0.70 13.27
CA HIS A 129 -2.86 0.62 14.38
C HIS A 129 -2.25 1.33 15.58
N CYS A 130 -3.03 2.22 16.20
CA CYS A 130 -2.67 2.82 17.47
C CYS A 130 -3.72 2.46 18.51
N SER A 131 -3.29 1.83 19.59
CA SER A 131 -4.14 1.65 20.77
C SER A 131 -3.93 2.82 21.73
N PHE A 132 -5.02 3.38 22.24
CA PHE A 132 -4.98 4.49 23.20
C PHE A 132 -4.58 4.06 24.63
N GLY A 133 -4.45 2.76 24.90
CA GLY A 133 -4.04 2.26 26.21
C GLY A 133 -5.00 2.64 27.35
N SER A 134 -4.60 2.38 28.60
CA SER A 134 -5.22 2.99 29.77
C SER A 134 -4.70 4.43 29.95
N LYS A 135 -5.36 5.25 30.77
CA LYS A 135 -5.00 6.66 31.01
C LYS A 135 -3.54 6.89 31.46
N GLU A 136 -2.85 5.85 31.93
CA GLU A 136 -1.44 5.92 32.36
C GLU A 136 -0.44 5.29 31.36
N ALA A 137 -0.90 4.60 30.32
CA ALA A 137 -0.04 3.93 29.34
C ALA A 137 0.23 4.84 28.13
N LYS A 138 1.48 4.85 27.64
CA LYS A 138 1.81 5.54 26.38
C LYS A 138 1.12 4.84 25.20
N PRO A 139 0.62 5.59 24.19
CA PRO A 139 0.01 4.99 23.02
C PRO A 139 1.05 4.13 22.28
N VAL A 140 0.61 2.98 21.79
CA VAL A 140 1.47 2.07 21.03
C VAL A 140 1.00 2.06 19.59
N VAL A 141 1.87 2.45 18.67
CA VAL A 141 1.62 2.41 17.22
C VAL A 141 2.38 1.26 16.60
N LEU A 142 1.65 0.36 15.94
CA LEU A 142 2.18 -0.73 15.14
C LEU A 142 1.95 -0.45 13.66
N ARG A 143 2.92 -0.85 12.83
CA ARG A 143 2.86 -0.84 11.37
C ARG A 143 3.14 -2.23 10.83
N GLU A 144 2.19 -2.81 10.12
CA GLU A 144 2.34 -4.08 9.42
C GLU A 144 2.33 -3.88 7.91
N LEU A 145 3.38 -4.33 7.25
CA LEU A 145 3.48 -4.40 5.79
C LEU A 145 3.23 -5.86 5.36
N CYS A 146 2.34 -6.05 4.39
CA CYS A 146 2.06 -7.36 3.82
C CYS A 146 1.95 -7.24 2.30
N TRP A 147 2.86 -7.88 1.59
CA TRP A 147 2.84 -7.95 0.14
C TRP A 147 2.44 -9.36 -0.29
N ARG A 148 1.53 -9.42 -1.26
CA ARG A 148 1.03 -10.65 -1.86
C ARG A 148 1.07 -10.53 -3.35
N GLU A 149 1.43 -11.61 -4.02
CA GLU A 149 1.58 -11.60 -5.47
C GLU A 149 1.37 -13.01 -6.04
N ALA A 150 0.69 -13.10 -7.18
CA ALA A 150 0.62 -14.32 -7.96
C ALA A 150 0.36 -14.00 -9.44
N THR A 151 0.76 -14.91 -10.32
CA THR A 151 0.34 -14.87 -11.72
C THR A 151 -1.01 -15.55 -11.88
N PHE A 152 -1.77 -15.18 -12.92
CA PHE A 152 -3.00 -15.88 -13.27
C PHE A 152 -2.75 -17.37 -13.54
N ALA A 153 -1.62 -17.70 -14.17
CA ALA A 153 -1.21 -19.08 -14.42
C ALA A 153 -1.00 -19.87 -13.12
N ALA A 154 -0.33 -19.30 -12.12
CA ALA A 154 -0.13 -19.95 -10.82
C ALA A 154 -1.46 -20.15 -10.08
N MET A 155 -2.32 -19.13 -10.08
CA MET A 155 -3.65 -19.22 -9.47
C MET A 155 -4.51 -20.30 -10.14
N SER A 156 -4.47 -20.38 -11.48
CA SER A 156 -5.20 -21.41 -12.24
C SER A 156 -4.69 -22.82 -11.94
N ALA A 157 -3.38 -23.00 -11.74
CA ALA A 157 -2.81 -24.29 -11.35
C ALA A 157 -3.29 -24.76 -9.96
N GLU A 158 -3.66 -23.83 -9.08
CA GLU A 158 -4.28 -24.13 -7.77
C GLU A 158 -5.81 -24.30 -7.85
N GLY A 159 -6.40 -24.21 -9.05
CA GLY A 159 -7.83 -24.39 -9.27
C GLY A 159 -8.67 -23.12 -9.15
N TYR A 160 -8.06 -21.94 -9.08
CA TYR A 160 -8.79 -20.68 -9.12
C TYR A 160 -9.19 -20.29 -10.57
N PRO A 161 -10.22 -19.44 -10.75
CA PRO A 161 -10.65 -19.01 -12.08
C PRO A 161 -9.54 -18.33 -12.89
N SER A 162 -9.51 -18.53 -14.20
CA SER A 162 -8.59 -17.81 -15.09
C SER A 162 -9.12 -16.45 -15.55
N ASP A 163 -10.42 -16.20 -15.35
CA ASP A 163 -11.08 -14.97 -15.77
C ASP A 163 -10.78 -13.80 -14.83
N SER A 164 -10.39 -12.64 -15.41
CA SER A 164 -10.03 -11.44 -14.65
C SER A 164 -11.20 -10.88 -13.83
N ALA A 165 -12.44 -11.06 -14.30
CA ALA A 165 -13.62 -10.57 -13.58
C ALA A 165 -13.82 -11.27 -12.22
N ALA A 166 -13.31 -12.50 -12.06
CA ALA A 166 -13.33 -13.22 -10.78
C ALA A 166 -12.44 -12.57 -9.70
N TYR A 167 -11.59 -11.63 -10.09
CA TYR A 167 -10.65 -10.92 -9.24
C TYR A 167 -10.92 -9.40 -9.19
N ALA A 168 -12.21 -9.00 -9.30
CA ALA A 168 -12.60 -7.60 -9.24
C ALA A 168 -12.51 -6.99 -7.83
N ASP A 169 -12.77 -7.77 -6.77
CA ASP A 169 -12.73 -7.27 -5.37
C ASP A 169 -11.41 -7.66 -4.67
N PRO A 170 -10.50 -6.70 -4.43
CA PRO A 170 -9.23 -6.98 -3.76
C PRO A 170 -9.40 -7.59 -2.37
N ASN A 171 -10.50 -7.32 -1.65
CA ASN A 171 -10.71 -7.87 -0.32
C ASN A 171 -10.88 -9.39 -0.34
N LEU A 172 -11.58 -9.91 -1.35
CA LEU A 172 -11.76 -11.35 -1.55
C LEU A 172 -10.48 -11.99 -2.07
N VAL A 173 -9.76 -11.29 -2.95
CA VAL A 173 -8.53 -11.79 -3.59
C VAL A 173 -7.35 -11.83 -2.62
N ALA A 174 -7.28 -10.88 -1.67
CA ALA A 174 -6.24 -10.80 -0.65
C ALA A 174 -6.02 -12.11 0.12
N ARG A 175 -7.10 -12.88 0.36
CA ARG A 175 -7.05 -14.15 1.09
C ARG A 175 -6.52 -15.31 0.26
N LYS A 176 -6.55 -15.20 -1.07
CA LYS A 176 -6.14 -16.25 -2.01
C LYS A 176 -4.70 -16.09 -2.46
N LEU A 177 -4.20 -14.85 -2.55
CA LEU A 177 -2.83 -14.59 -2.98
C LEU A 177 -1.81 -14.99 -1.91
N PRO A 178 -0.69 -15.64 -2.28
CA PRO A 178 0.37 -16.02 -1.36
C PRO A 178 1.13 -14.77 -0.88
N VAL A 179 1.64 -14.83 0.36
CA VAL A 179 2.46 -13.76 0.94
C VAL A 179 3.89 -13.89 0.43
N VAL A 180 4.42 -12.80 -0.14
CA VAL A 180 5.81 -12.71 -0.61
C VAL A 180 6.70 -11.88 0.32
N MET A 181 6.11 -10.97 1.10
CA MET A 181 6.80 -10.21 2.12
C MET A 181 5.84 -9.90 3.26
N GLN A 182 6.34 -10.04 4.49
CA GLN A 182 5.66 -9.53 5.66
C GLN A 182 6.69 -8.92 6.61
N LYS A 183 6.36 -7.73 7.12
CA LYS A 183 7.21 -7.01 8.07
C LYS A 183 6.32 -6.30 9.08
N THR A 184 6.66 -6.38 10.37
CA THR A 184 5.99 -5.62 11.42
C THR A 184 6.97 -4.73 12.13
N GLN A 185 6.53 -3.50 12.42
CA GLN A 185 7.33 -2.49 13.08
C GLN A 185 6.52 -1.78 14.16
N LYS A 186 7.21 -1.32 15.19
CA LYS A 186 6.67 -0.54 16.29
C LYS A 186 7.29 0.84 16.29
N LEU A 187 6.46 1.86 16.48
CA LEU A 187 6.94 3.22 16.59
C LEU A 187 7.47 3.47 18.01
N LYS A 188 8.74 3.87 18.12
CA LYS A 188 9.27 4.46 19.34
C LYS A 188 8.86 5.93 19.40
N ILE A 189 7.91 6.22 20.28
CA ILE A 189 7.55 7.59 20.60
C ILE A 189 8.63 8.16 21.54
N PRO A 190 9.32 9.24 21.16
CA PRO A 190 10.30 9.90 22.03
C PRO A 190 9.68 10.25 23.39
N SER A 191 10.48 10.17 24.45
CA SER A 191 10.07 10.50 25.82
C SER A 191 9.85 11.99 26.02
#